data_AF-A0A9Q5I4B3-F1
#
_entry.id   AF-A0A9Q5I4B3-F1
#
_cell.length_a   1.000
_cell.length_b   1.000
_cell.length_c   1.000
_cell.angle_alpha   90.00
_cell.angle_beta   90.00
_cell.angle_gamma   90.00
#
_symmetry.space_group_name_H-M   'P 1'
#
loop_
_entity.id
_entity.type
_entity.pdbx_description
1 polymer ?
#
loop_
_entity_poly.entity_id
_entity_poly.type
_entity_poly.pdbx_seq_one_letter_code
_entity_poly.pdbx_strand_id
1 'polypeptide(L)'
;MRPLDFMGVGTASSNLSVEEFTKHVKEVHELAQSNLVKANKDMKRFYDRHAGKSISYEAGQKVFLDGWNIKIIRPMKKMDDKWFGPFEKKVHPVFNEILLKLAIQPSFESQKKPPPPPPVIIDEQEEYKVEEILDSHLHRGKLQFLVKWVGYEEATWQLESDVKDNAQESIQEFYHKHPGAPRKLTIPQQSLQALYKFMTSEGLCGWLGCPTLKEGIYRNHIFQLHGLPWKIIHDRGVQFNAKMMRKLYKLLHIEGNPSTVYHPQTDGQTERVNQELEQYLRLYINHR
;
A
#
# COMPACT_ATOMS: atom_id res chain seq x y z
N MET A 1 9.58 -11.98 -39.13
CA MET A 1 9.57 -10.71 -39.90
C MET A 1 10.61 -10.86 -41.00
N ARG A 2 10.19 -10.84 -42.27
CA ARG A 2 11.16 -10.67 -43.37
C ARG A 2 11.50 -9.18 -43.44
N PRO A 3 12.76 -8.79 -43.67
CA PRO A 3 13.12 -7.40 -43.92
C PRO A 3 12.23 -6.89 -45.07
N LEU A 4 11.65 -5.71 -44.91
CA LEU A 4 11.05 -4.99 -46.03
C LEU A 4 12.20 -4.68 -46.98
N ASP A 5 12.26 -5.40 -48.10
CA ASP A 5 13.23 -5.17 -49.16
C ASP A 5 13.06 -3.75 -49.68
N PHE A 6 13.85 -2.83 -49.12
CA PHE A 6 14.07 -1.47 -49.59
C PHE A 6 14.97 -1.50 -50.85
N MET A 7 14.83 -2.53 -51.68
CA MET A 7 15.64 -2.74 -52.87
C MET A 7 14.97 -2.02 -54.05
N GLY A 8 15.19 -0.71 -54.15
CA GLY A 8 14.78 0.03 -55.34
C GLY A 8 14.86 1.54 -55.22
N VAL A 9 14.80 2.08 -53.99
CA VAL A 9 14.91 3.51 -53.75
C VAL A 9 16.37 3.80 -53.41
N GLY A 10 17.20 3.91 -54.46
CA GLY A 10 18.63 4.18 -54.31
C GLY A 10 18.87 5.44 -53.48
N THR A 11 19.69 5.33 -52.44
CA THR A 11 20.20 6.47 -51.67
C THR A 11 21.25 7.20 -52.51
N ALA A 12 20.81 7.87 -53.58
CA ALA A 12 21.69 8.66 -54.43
C ALA A 12 21.98 9.99 -53.74
N SER A 13 23.18 10.08 -53.15
CA SER A 13 23.79 11.34 -52.76
C SER A 13 24.30 12.06 -54.01
N SER A 14 23.44 12.89 -54.60
CA SER A 14 23.82 13.89 -55.61
C SER A 14 22.72 14.93 -55.67
N ASN A 15 23.06 16.21 -55.81
CA ASN A 15 22.11 17.32 -55.89
C ASN A 15 21.12 17.10 -57.04
N LEU A 16 19.95 16.52 -56.72
CA LEU A 16 18.85 16.27 -57.65
C LEU A 16 18.20 17.59 -58.06
N SER A 17 17.77 17.69 -59.32
CA SER A 17 16.92 18.79 -59.76
C SER A 17 15.64 18.83 -58.91
N VAL A 18 15.08 20.03 -58.70
CA VAL A 18 13.81 20.20 -57.96
C VAL A 18 12.69 19.31 -58.54
N GLU A 19 12.68 19.11 -59.85
CA GLU A 19 11.71 18.26 -60.55
C GLU A 19 11.93 16.77 -60.24
N GLU A 20 13.18 16.31 -60.23
CA GLU A 20 13.52 14.92 -59.91
C GLU A 20 13.25 14.60 -58.44
N PHE A 21 13.55 15.54 -57.54
CA PHE A 21 13.27 15.40 -56.11
C PHE A 21 11.76 15.31 -55.83
N THR A 22 10.94 16.17 -56.44
CA THR A 22 9.48 16.13 -56.24
C THR A 22 8.85 14.84 -56.78
N LYS A 23 9.37 14.30 -57.90
CA LYS A 23 8.94 13.00 -58.42
C LYS A 23 9.30 11.87 -57.44
N HIS A 24 10.52 11.87 -56.93
CA HIS A 24 10.99 10.88 -55.97
C HIS A 24 10.16 10.88 -54.68
N VAL A 25 9.88 12.05 -54.11
CA VAL A 25 9.06 12.19 -52.89
C VAL A 25 7.64 11.63 -53.11
N LYS A 26 7.04 11.85 -54.28
CA LYS A 26 5.72 11.28 -54.62
C LYS A 26 5.76 9.76 -54.69
N GLU A 27 6.78 9.19 -55.34
CA GLU A 27 6.95 7.73 -55.45
C GLU A 27 7.14 7.08 -54.06
N VAL A 28 7.96 7.68 -53.21
CA VAL A 28 8.15 7.22 -51.82
C VAL A 28 6.84 7.34 -51.02
N HIS A 29 6.07 8.40 -51.23
CA HIS A 29 4.79 8.59 -50.56
C HIS A 29 3.76 7.52 -50.98
N GLU A 30 3.63 7.24 -52.27
CA GLU A 30 2.72 6.21 -52.79
C GLU A 30 3.13 4.80 -52.32
N LEU A 31 4.44 4.52 -52.29
CA LEU A 31 4.97 3.28 -51.75
C LEU A 31 4.64 3.15 -50.25
N ALA A 32 4.84 4.20 -49.47
CA ALA A 32 4.50 4.22 -48.05
C ALA A 32 2.99 4.00 -47.83
N GLN A 33 2.13 4.65 -48.62
CA GLN A 33 0.67 4.46 -48.55
C GLN A 33 0.27 3.02 -48.87
N SER A 34 0.80 2.44 -49.95
CA SER A 34 0.48 1.06 -50.34
C SER A 34 0.95 0.04 -49.29
N ASN A 35 2.10 0.28 -48.66
CA ASN A 35 2.62 -0.53 -47.56
C ASN A 35 1.74 -0.45 -46.31
N LEU A 36 1.25 0.74 -45.95
CA LEU A 36 0.30 0.91 -44.84
C LEU A 36 -1.00 0.13 -45.08
N VAL A 37 -1.55 0.21 -46.30
CA VAL A 37 -2.75 -0.55 -46.67
C VAL A 37 -2.50 -2.06 -46.59
N LYS A 38 -1.34 -2.52 -47.07
CA LYS A 38 -0.96 -3.94 -47.00
C LYS A 38 -0.80 -4.41 -45.56
N ALA A 39 -0.09 -3.64 -44.73
CA ALA A 39 0.09 -3.93 -43.31
C ALA A 39 -1.24 -3.98 -42.56
N ASN A 40 -2.18 -3.06 -42.84
CA ASN A 40 -3.52 -3.07 -42.26
C ASN A 40 -4.31 -4.33 -42.65
N LYS A 41 -4.23 -4.74 -43.92
CA LYS A 41 -4.88 -5.97 -44.40
C LYS A 41 -4.29 -7.21 -43.74
N ASP A 42 -2.96 -7.28 -43.61
CA ASP A 42 -2.28 -8.39 -42.97
C ASP A 42 -2.62 -8.46 -41.47
N MET A 43 -2.59 -7.32 -40.76
CA MET A 43 -3.01 -7.20 -39.36
C MET A 43 -4.43 -7.74 -39.16
N LYS A 44 -5.39 -7.31 -40.01
CA LYS A 44 -6.77 -7.80 -39.99
C LYS A 44 -6.83 -9.32 -40.17
N ARG A 45 -6.12 -9.87 -41.16
CA ARG A 45 -6.09 -11.33 -41.41
C ARG A 45 -5.52 -12.13 -40.25
N PHE A 46 -4.56 -11.60 -39.50
CA PHE A 46 -4.01 -12.28 -38.33
C PHE A 46 -4.95 -12.18 -37.13
N TYR A 47 -5.59 -11.02 -36.94
CA TYR A 47 -6.62 -10.82 -35.93
C TYR A 47 -7.78 -11.76 -36.17
N ASP A 48 -8.37 -11.77 -37.37
CA ASP A 48 -9.53 -12.60 -37.73
C ASP A 48 -9.26 -14.11 -37.57
N ARG A 49 -8.00 -14.55 -37.68
CA ARG A 49 -7.60 -15.95 -37.44
C ARG A 49 -7.69 -16.38 -35.98
N HIS A 50 -7.49 -15.45 -35.04
CA HIS A 50 -7.45 -15.72 -33.60
C HIS A 50 -8.65 -15.09 -32.85
N ALA A 51 -9.39 -14.21 -33.52
CA ALA A 51 -10.59 -13.59 -32.98
C ALA A 51 -11.66 -14.66 -32.78
N GLY A 52 -12.03 -14.92 -31.53
CA GLY A 52 -13.17 -15.77 -31.19
C GLY A 52 -14.50 -15.11 -31.58
N LYS A 53 -15.61 -15.86 -31.42
CA LYS A 53 -16.96 -15.29 -31.57
C LYS A 53 -17.15 -14.17 -30.55
N SER A 54 -17.61 -13.00 -31.02
CA SER A 54 -18.04 -11.92 -30.12
C SER A 54 -19.21 -12.42 -29.30
N ILE A 55 -19.12 -12.34 -27.97
CA ILE A 55 -20.23 -12.65 -27.08
C ILE A 55 -21.09 -11.39 -27.02
N SER A 56 -22.36 -11.48 -27.40
CA SER A 56 -23.33 -10.42 -27.15
C SER A 56 -23.83 -10.52 -25.73
N TYR A 57 -23.74 -9.44 -24.96
CA TYR A 57 -24.29 -9.38 -23.60
C TYR A 57 -25.44 -8.38 -23.55
N GLU A 58 -26.53 -8.78 -22.91
CA GLU A 58 -27.72 -7.96 -22.71
C GLU A 58 -27.60 -7.10 -21.44
N ALA A 59 -28.33 -5.98 -21.40
CA ALA A 59 -28.38 -5.12 -20.23
C ALA A 59 -28.98 -5.88 -19.04
N GLY A 60 -28.30 -5.84 -17.88
CA GLY A 60 -28.74 -6.54 -16.66
C GLY A 60 -28.16 -7.95 -16.46
N GLN A 61 -27.44 -8.50 -17.44
CA GLN A 61 -26.71 -9.76 -17.24
C GLN A 61 -25.55 -9.55 -16.26
N LYS A 62 -25.32 -10.55 -15.39
CA LYS A 62 -24.17 -10.55 -14.48
C LYS A 62 -22.90 -10.96 -15.23
N VAL A 63 -21.86 -10.14 -15.09
CA VAL A 63 -20.55 -10.33 -15.73
C VAL A 63 -19.42 -10.18 -14.72
N PHE A 64 -18.35 -10.92 -14.93
CA PHE A 64 -17.06 -10.73 -14.30
C PHE A 64 -16.18 -9.83 -15.16
N LEU A 65 -15.38 -8.99 -14.51
CA LEU A 65 -14.44 -8.06 -15.14
C LEU A 65 -13.00 -8.56 -14.97
N ASP A 66 -12.20 -8.52 -16.03
CA ASP A 66 -10.78 -8.86 -15.96
C ASP A 66 -10.01 -7.81 -15.15
N GLY A 67 -9.30 -8.30 -14.13
CA GLY A 67 -8.48 -7.51 -13.22
C GLY A 67 -7.18 -6.96 -13.79
N TRP A 68 -6.78 -7.33 -15.01
CA TRP A 68 -5.45 -7.06 -15.54
C TRP A 68 -5.01 -5.58 -15.45
N ASN A 69 -5.95 -4.65 -15.68
CA ASN A 69 -5.73 -3.19 -15.70
C ASN A 69 -6.23 -2.45 -14.44
N ILE A 70 -6.64 -3.17 -13.40
CA ILE A 70 -7.15 -2.57 -12.16
C ILE A 70 -5.99 -2.53 -11.16
N LYS A 71 -5.66 -1.34 -10.65
CA LYS A 71 -4.69 -1.19 -9.56
C LYS A 71 -5.38 -1.45 -8.23
N ILE A 72 -4.96 -2.50 -7.53
CA ILE A 72 -5.59 -2.98 -6.31
C ILE A 72 -4.63 -2.84 -5.13
N ILE A 73 -5.20 -2.73 -3.93
CA ILE A 73 -4.52 -2.45 -2.66
C ILE A 73 -3.61 -3.62 -2.22
N ARG A 74 -3.82 -4.82 -2.77
CA ARG A 74 -3.06 -6.02 -2.38
C ARG A 74 -1.58 -5.91 -2.76
N PRO A 75 -0.66 -6.40 -1.92
CA PRO A 75 0.77 -6.17 -2.06
C PRO A 75 1.41 -6.90 -3.25
N MET A 76 0.77 -7.96 -3.77
CA MET A 76 1.30 -8.75 -4.90
C MET A 76 0.18 -9.23 -5.82
N LYS A 77 0.33 -8.97 -7.14
CA LYS A 77 -0.62 -9.36 -8.20
C LYS A 77 -0.94 -10.86 -8.25
N LYS A 78 -0.04 -11.72 -7.72
CA LYS A 78 -0.22 -13.18 -7.69
C LYS A 78 -1.30 -13.63 -6.70
N MET A 79 -1.56 -12.84 -5.66
CA MET A 79 -2.59 -13.13 -4.66
C MET A 79 -3.92 -12.43 -4.96
N ASP A 80 -4.06 -11.84 -6.15
CA ASP A 80 -5.24 -11.10 -6.53
C ASP A 80 -6.23 -11.97 -7.29
N ASP A 81 -7.50 -11.63 -7.13
CA ASP A 81 -8.54 -12.19 -7.97
C ASP A 81 -8.30 -11.78 -9.42
N LYS A 82 -8.20 -12.77 -10.31
CA LYS A 82 -8.06 -12.50 -11.75
C LYS A 82 -9.33 -11.87 -12.34
N TRP A 83 -10.49 -12.21 -11.76
CA TRP A 83 -11.81 -11.80 -12.23
C TRP A 83 -12.61 -11.18 -11.08
N PHE A 84 -13.05 -9.94 -11.25
CA PHE A 84 -13.83 -9.18 -10.27
C PHE A 84 -15.32 -9.24 -10.57
N GLY A 85 -16.17 -9.31 -9.53
CA GLY A 85 -17.63 -9.31 -9.67
C GLY A 85 -18.29 -10.44 -8.87
N PRO A 86 -19.52 -10.86 -9.23
CA PRO A 86 -20.28 -10.50 -10.44
C PRO A 86 -20.94 -9.12 -10.37
N PHE A 87 -20.79 -8.33 -11.44
CA PHE A 87 -21.42 -7.01 -11.60
C PHE A 87 -22.54 -7.06 -12.64
N GLU A 88 -23.56 -6.23 -12.50
CA GLU A 88 -24.58 -6.05 -13.53
C GLU A 88 -24.02 -5.23 -14.69
N LYS A 89 -24.09 -5.77 -15.91
CA LYS A 89 -23.67 -5.03 -17.11
C LYS A 89 -24.60 -3.85 -17.33
N LYS A 90 -24.06 -2.65 -17.17
CA LYS A 90 -24.62 -1.41 -17.72
C LYS A 90 -23.99 -1.16 -19.08
N VAL A 91 -24.80 -0.91 -20.10
CA VAL A 91 -24.32 -0.73 -21.49
C VAL A 91 -23.67 0.66 -21.59
N HIS A 92 -22.34 0.73 -21.52
CA HIS A 92 -21.59 1.93 -21.86
C HIS A 92 -21.01 1.78 -23.28
N PRO A 93 -21.20 2.76 -24.18
CA PRO A 93 -20.90 2.61 -25.62
C PRO A 93 -19.41 2.42 -25.95
N VAL A 94 -18.50 2.70 -25.01
CA VAL A 94 -17.04 2.67 -25.22
C VAL A 94 -16.34 1.52 -24.46
N PHE A 95 -17.08 0.67 -23.76
CA PHE A 95 -16.44 -0.37 -22.94
C PHE A 95 -16.03 -1.59 -23.78
N ASN A 96 -14.78 -2.05 -23.63
CA ASN A 96 -14.29 -3.22 -24.36
C ASN A 96 -14.84 -4.52 -23.76
N GLU A 97 -15.70 -5.21 -24.51
CA GLU A 97 -16.37 -6.43 -24.08
C GLU A 97 -15.43 -7.64 -23.89
N ILE A 98 -14.23 -7.60 -24.47
CA ILE A 98 -13.20 -8.65 -24.30
C ILE A 98 -12.79 -8.79 -22.82
N LEU A 99 -12.92 -7.71 -22.04
CA LEU A 99 -12.59 -7.70 -20.62
C LEU A 99 -13.71 -8.30 -19.75
N LEU A 100 -14.82 -8.74 -20.34
CA LEU A 100 -15.97 -9.28 -19.62
C LEU A 100 -16.10 -10.79 -19.83
N LYS A 101 -16.48 -11.49 -18.78
CA LYS A 101 -16.89 -12.90 -18.84
C LYS A 101 -18.27 -13.06 -18.22
N LEU A 102 -19.15 -13.82 -18.86
CA LEU A 102 -20.47 -14.11 -18.29
C LEU A 102 -20.34 -14.80 -16.93
N ALA A 103 -21.12 -14.35 -15.96
CA ALA A 103 -21.19 -14.98 -14.65
C ALA A 103 -22.04 -16.25 -14.74
N ILE A 104 -21.38 -17.40 -14.74
CA ILE A 104 -22.04 -18.70 -14.70
C ILE A 104 -22.40 -18.97 -13.24
N GLN A 105 -23.67 -19.29 -12.98
CA GLN A 105 -24.07 -19.69 -11.63
C GLN A 105 -23.41 -21.02 -11.25
N PRO A 106 -23.00 -21.19 -9.99
CA PRO A 106 -22.39 -22.43 -9.51
C PRO A 106 -23.33 -23.62 -9.78
N SER A 107 -22.84 -24.62 -10.51
CA SER A 107 -23.62 -25.83 -10.83
C SER A 107 -23.64 -26.84 -9.68
N PHE A 108 -22.72 -26.69 -8.72
CA PHE A 108 -22.53 -27.61 -7.60
C PHE A 108 -22.70 -26.85 -6.28
N GLU A 109 -23.27 -27.54 -5.28
CA GLU A 109 -23.52 -26.96 -3.95
C GLU A 109 -22.23 -26.44 -3.30
N SER A 110 -21.11 -27.14 -3.50
CA SER A 110 -19.78 -26.75 -2.98
C SER A 110 -19.20 -25.47 -3.60
N GLN A 111 -19.76 -24.98 -4.72
CA GLN A 111 -19.33 -23.74 -5.38
C GLN A 111 -20.17 -22.52 -4.96
N LYS A 112 -21.26 -22.72 -4.20
CA LYS A 112 -22.05 -21.61 -3.66
C LYS A 112 -21.31 -21.02 -2.47
N LYS A 113 -21.03 -19.72 -2.50
CA LYS A 113 -20.58 -19.00 -1.30
C LYS A 113 -21.75 -18.99 -0.31
N PRO A 114 -21.52 -19.26 0.99
CA PRO A 114 -22.56 -19.13 1.99
C PRO A 114 -23.12 -17.69 1.93
N PRO A 115 -24.45 -17.51 2.03
CA PRO A 115 -25.02 -16.18 2.08
C PRO A 115 -24.43 -15.42 3.27
N PRO A 116 -24.17 -14.11 3.14
CA PRO A 116 -23.75 -13.32 4.30
C PRO A 116 -24.81 -13.49 5.39
N PRO A 117 -24.41 -13.76 6.66
CA PRO A 117 -25.38 -13.91 7.73
C PRO A 117 -26.16 -12.60 7.90
N PRO A 118 -27.41 -12.69 8.34
CA PRO A 118 -28.29 -11.53 8.44
C PRO A 118 -27.71 -10.51 9.44
N PRO A 119 -27.73 -9.20 9.12
CA PRO A 119 -27.33 -8.17 10.05
C PRO A 119 -28.29 -8.15 11.26
N VAL A 120 -27.73 -8.02 12.46
CA VAL A 120 -28.52 -7.83 13.68
C VAL A 120 -28.81 -6.33 13.82
N ILE A 121 -30.08 -5.97 13.95
CA ILE A 121 -30.50 -4.57 14.08
C ILE A 121 -30.48 -4.19 15.57
N ILE A 122 -29.64 -3.24 15.95
CA ILE A 122 -29.69 -2.53 17.24
C ILE A 122 -29.74 -1.04 16.88
N ASP A 123 -30.75 -0.31 17.37
CA ASP A 123 -30.92 1.13 17.14
C ASP A 123 -30.92 1.61 15.67
N GLU A 124 -31.64 0.89 14.81
CA GLU A 124 -31.85 1.23 13.37
C GLU A 124 -30.58 1.27 12.49
N GLN A 125 -29.43 0.80 13.00
CA GLN A 125 -28.18 0.67 12.25
C GLN A 125 -27.71 -0.80 12.22
N GLU A 126 -27.18 -1.24 11.07
CA GLU A 126 -26.68 -2.60 10.87
C GLU A 126 -25.32 -2.76 11.57
N GLU A 127 -25.26 -3.52 12.67
CA GLU A 127 -24.01 -3.75 13.41
C GLU A 127 -23.58 -5.23 13.43
N TYR A 128 -22.28 -5.47 13.21
CA TYR A 128 -21.67 -6.80 13.26
C TYR A 128 -21.00 -7.03 14.62
N LYS A 129 -21.31 -8.14 15.29
CA LYS A 129 -20.71 -8.48 16.58
C LYS A 129 -19.31 -9.08 16.41
N VAL A 130 -18.32 -8.46 17.05
CA VAL A 130 -16.94 -8.98 17.13
C VAL A 130 -16.89 -10.17 18.09
N GLU A 131 -16.36 -11.30 17.64
CA GLU A 131 -16.10 -12.48 18.48
C GLU A 131 -14.77 -12.30 19.23
N GLU A 132 -13.69 -12.04 18.49
CA GLU A 132 -12.34 -11.90 19.03
C GLU A 132 -11.47 -11.04 18.11
N ILE A 133 -10.51 -10.33 18.69
CA ILE A 133 -9.45 -9.65 17.93
C ILE A 133 -8.21 -10.54 17.97
N LEU A 134 -7.76 -10.95 16.79
CA LEU A 134 -6.65 -11.90 16.64
C LEU A 134 -5.30 -11.21 16.53
N ASP A 135 -5.24 -10.04 15.91
CA ASP A 135 -3.99 -9.31 15.66
C ASP A 135 -4.23 -7.80 15.48
N SER A 136 -3.16 -7.01 15.56
CA SER A 136 -3.17 -5.59 15.25
C SER A 136 -1.89 -5.15 14.54
N HIS A 137 -2.02 -4.22 13.59
CA HIS A 137 -0.86 -3.65 12.89
C HIS A 137 -1.10 -2.21 12.44
N LEU A 138 -0.01 -1.52 12.11
CA LEU A 138 -0.04 -0.18 11.56
C LEU A 138 0.17 -0.25 10.04
N HIS A 139 -0.88 0.06 9.29
CA HIS A 139 -0.82 0.15 7.83
C HIS A 139 -0.97 1.60 7.37
N ARG A 140 0.08 2.16 6.76
CA ARG A 140 0.11 3.57 6.30
C ARG A 140 -0.26 4.58 7.41
N GLY A 141 0.20 4.34 8.63
CA GLY A 141 -0.08 5.18 9.81
C GLY A 141 -1.50 5.03 10.38
N LYS A 142 -2.32 4.13 9.84
CA LYS A 142 -3.64 3.79 10.40
C LYS A 142 -3.55 2.46 11.14
N LEU A 143 -4.07 2.44 12.37
CA LEU A 143 -4.17 1.22 13.16
C LEU A 143 -5.32 0.36 12.62
N GLN A 144 -5.04 -0.91 12.38
CA GLN A 144 -6.00 -1.91 11.96
C GLN A 144 -5.97 -3.12 12.88
N PHE A 145 -7.14 -3.72 13.11
CA PHE A 145 -7.33 -4.95 13.86
C PHE A 145 -7.77 -6.08 12.94
N LEU A 146 -7.26 -7.29 13.17
CA LEU A 146 -7.76 -8.50 12.53
C LEU A 146 -8.92 -9.03 13.37
N VAL A 147 -10.13 -8.83 12.88
CA VAL A 147 -11.38 -9.10 13.60
C VAL A 147 -11.93 -10.45 13.16
N LYS A 148 -12.14 -11.34 14.12
CA LYS A 148 -12.97 -12.53 13.96
C LYS A 148 -14.40 -12.17 14.34
N TRP A 149 -15.34 -12.40 13.43
CA TRP A 149 -16.73 -12.02 13.60
C TRP A 149 -17.57 -13.21 14.08
N VAL A 150 -18.57 -12.95 14.93
CA VAL A 150 -19.48 -14.01 15.38
C VAL A 150 -20.25 -14.57 14.19
N GLY A 151 -20.08 -15.87 13.92
CA GLY A 151 -20.77 -16.56 12.83
C GLY A 151 -20.06 -16.49 11.47
N TYR A 152 -18.83 -15.98 11.40
CA TYR A 152 -18.01 -15.97 10.19
C TYR A 152 -16.76 -16.85 10.38
N GLU A 153 -16.40 -17.64 9.38
CA GLU A 153 -15.18 -18.46 9.40
C GLU A 153 -13.92 -17.64 9.10
N GLU A 154 -14.04 -16.57 8.32
CA GLU A 154 -12.91 -15.75 7.88
C GLU A 154 -12.77 -14.47 8.71
N ALA A 155 -11.56 -14.22 9.23
CA ALA A 155 -11.23 -12.96 9.90
C ALA A 155 -10.84 -11.87 8.89
N THR A 156 -11.23 -10.62 9.16
CA THR A 156 -10.95 -9.48 8.26
C THR A 156 -10.28 -8.31 8.97
N TRP A 157 -9.41 -7.59 8.24
CA TRP A 157 -8.74 -6.40 8.76
C TRP A 157 -9.68 -5.20 8.72
N GLN A 158 -9.91 -4.58 9.89
CA GLN A 158 -10.79 -3.43 10.08
C GLN A 158 -10.02 -2.26 10.69
N LEU A 159 -10.44 -1.02 10.39
CA LEU A 159 -9.82 0.17 10.98
C LEU A 159 -10.20 0.32 12.45
N GLU A 160 -9.29 0.88 13.26
CA GLU A 160 -9.58 1.19 14.67
C GLU A 160 -10.86 2.02 14.83
N SER A 161 -11.11 2.99 13.95
CA SER A 161 -12.32 3.84 14.01
C SER A 161 -13.62 3.06 13.94
N ASP A 162 -13.63 1.96 13.20
CA ASP A 162 -14.85 1.24 12.86
C ASP A 162 -15.15 0.16 13.91
N VAL A 163 -14.13 -0.22 14.69
CA VAL A 163 -14.20 -1.30 15.70
C VAL A 163 -14.29 -0.74 17.13
N LYS A 164 -13.77 0.46 17.37
CA LYS A 164 -13.60 1.02 18.71
C LYS A 164 -14.92 1.25 19.46
N ASP A 165 -15.98 1.63 18.74
CA ASP A 165 -17.27 1.95 19.35
C ASP A 165 -18.02 0.67 19.78
N ASN A 166 -17.83 -0.43 19.04
CA ASN A 166 -18.63 -1.65 19.22
C ASN A 166 -17.88 -2.81 19.89
N ALA A 167 -16.55 -2.77 19.96
CA ALA A 167 -15.73 -3.89 20.45
C ALA A 167 -14.68 -3.46 21.49
N GLN A 168 -15.02 -2.49 22.33
CA GLN A 168 -14.08 -1.91 23.29
C GLN A 168 -13.57 -2.94 24.32
N GLU A 169 -14.42 -3.87 24.75
CA GLU A 169 -14.04 -4.98 25.64
C GLU A 169 -13.06 -5.95 24.97
N SER A 170 -13.35 -6.37 23.72
CA SER A 170 -12.48 -7.25 22.94
C SER A 170 -11.11 -6.63 22.66
N ILE A 171 -11.06 -5.30 22.42
CA ILE A 171 -9.79 -4.56 22.27
C ILE A 171 -8.97 -4.60 23.56
N GLN A 172 -9.61 -4.40 24.71
CA GLN A 172 -8.92 -4.44 26.00
C GLN A 172 -8.36 -5.83 26.29
N GLU A 173 -9.16 -6.87 26.05
CA GLU A 173 -8.72 -8.25 26.25
C GLU A 173 -7.56 -8.63 25.33
N PHE A 174 -7.61 -8.21 24.05
CA PHE A 174 -6.51 -8.40 23.11
C PHE A 174 -5.22 -7.76 23.60
N TYR A 175 -5.26 -6.49 24.04
CA TYR A 175 -4.05 -5.83 24.55
C TYR A 175 -3.55 -6.37 25.89
N HIS A 176 -4.43 -6.97 26.69
CA HIS A 176 -4.03 -7.70 27.88
C HIS A 176 -3.23 -8.96 27.52
N LYS A 177 -3.67 -9.71 26.51
CA LYS A 177 -2.97 -10.90 25.98
C LYS A 177 -1.71 -10.55 25.18
N HIS A 178 -1.73 -9.41 24.48
CA HIS A 178 -0.67 -8.97 23.57
C HIS A 178 -0.14 -7.57 23.92
N PRO A 179 0.62 -7.42 25.02
CA PRO A 179 1.08 -6.11 25.50
C PRO A 179 2.06 -5.41 24.54
N GLY A 180 2.74 -6.16 23.66
CA GLY A 180 3.65 -5.63 22.64
C GLY A 180 2.97 -5.22 21.33
N ALA A 181 1.66 -5.41 21.20
CA ALA A 181 0.93 -5.11 19.99
C ALA A 181 0.86 -3.58 19.75
N PRO A 182 0.97 -3.13 18.49
CA PRO A 182 0.94 -1.70 18.17
C PRO A 182 -0.38 -1.07 18.62
N ARG A 183 -0.27 0.09 19.27
CA ARG A 183 -1.42 0.84 19.80
C ARG A 183 -1.29 2.33 19.51
N LYS A 184 -2.44 2.98 19.29
CA LYS A 184 -2.52 4.43 19.16
C LYS A 184 -2.76 5.02 20.55
N LEU A 185 -1.75 5.64 21.17
CA LEU A 185 -1.99 6.34 22.45
C LEU A 185 -2.78 7.62 22.18
N THR A 186 -3.93 7.73 22.82
CA THR A 186 -4.65 8.99 22.96
C THR A 186 -4.17 9.62 24.27
N ILE A 187 -3.09 10.42 24.23
CA ILE A 187 -2.64 11.13 25.43
C ILE A 187 -3.59 12.31 25.64
N PRO A 188 -4.35 12.39 26.75
CA PRO A 188 -5.20 13.55 27.02
C PRO A 188 -4.33 14.81 27.03
N GLN A 189 -4.79 15.86 26.37
CA GLN A 189 -4.03 17.12 26.27
C GLN A 189 -3.66 17.69 27.66
N GLN A 190 -4.48 17.42 28.67
CA GLN A 190 -4.22 17.76 30.08
C GLN A 190 -2.98 17.04 30.63
N SER A 191 -2.74 15.78 30.26
CA SER A 191 -1.56 15.02 30.65
C SER A 191 -0.30 15.57 29.98
N LEU A 192 -0.39 15.99 28.71
CA LEU A 192 0.69 16.69 28.01
C LEU A 192 0.97 18.07 28.63
N GLN A 193 -0.08 18.81 29.02
CA GLN A 193 0.06 20.09 29.71
C GLN A 193 0.66 19.94 31.10
N ALA A 194 0.32 18.88 31.84
CA ALA A 194 0.92 18.57 33.14
C ALA A 194 2.41 18.21 33.01
N LEU A 195 2.76 17.44 31.97
CA LEU A 195 4.16 17.16 31.59
C LEU A 195 4.90 18.46 31.29
N TYR A 196 4.33 19.31 30.42
CA TYR A 196 4.92 20.57 30.03
C TYR A 196 5.11 21.53 31.21
N LYS A 197 4.11 21.62 32.10
CA LYS A 197 4.15 22.42 33.32
C LYS A 197 5.19 21.91 34.32
N PHE A 198 5.34 20.58 34.44
CA PHE A 198 6.39 19.96 35.27
C PHE A 198 7.80 20.25 34.70
N MET A 199 7.95 20.19 33.38
CA MET A 199 9.23 20.44 32.70
C MET A 199 9.69 21.89 32.81
N THR A 200 8.77 22.85 32.78
CA THR A 200 9.07 24.28 32.96
C THR A 200 9.29 24.67 34.42
N SER A 201 8.62 24.02 35.37
CA SER A 201 8.78 24.34 36.80
C SER A 201 10.08 23.83 37.44
N GLU A 202 10.70 22.76 36.91
CA GLU A 202 11.99 22.25 37.43
C GLU A 202 13.23 22.82 36.73
N GLY A 203 13.10 23.84 35.87
CA GLY A 203 14.24 24.51 35.23
C GLY A 203 15.08 23.63 34.29
N LEU A 204 14.53 22.50 33.85
CA LEU A 204 15.22 21.49 33.03
C LEU A 204 15.46 21.90 31.56
N CYS A 205 15.02 23.09 31.15
CA CYS A 205 15.16 23.57 29.77
C CYS A 205 16.52 24.27 29.46
N GLY A 206 17.39 24.44 30.46
CA GLY A 206 18.47 25.43 30.41
C GLY A 206 19.84 25.03 29.88
N TRP A 207 20.29 23.75 29.91
CA TRP A 207 21.70 23.43 29.60
C TRP A 207 21.88 22.10 28.86
N LEU A 208 22.67 22.15 27.77
CA LEU A 208 23.06 21.08 26.83
C LEU A 208 21.92 20.37 26.08
N GLY A 209 21.52 20.93 24.94
CA GLY A 209 20.65 20.27 23.95
C GLY A 209 19.20 20.24 24.41
N CYS A 210 18.42 21.22 23.94
CA CYS A 210 17.04 21.45 24.35
C CYS A 210 16.20 20.14 24.36
N PRO A 211 15.71 19.67 25.52
CA PRO A 211 14.99 18.41 25.65
C PRO A 211 13.67 18.36 24.86
N THR A 212 13.09 19.52 24.56
CA THR A 212 11.89 19.67 23.72
C THR A 212 12.12 19.27 22.26
N LEU A 213 13.36 19.41 21.75
CA LEU A 213 13.71 18.99 20.40
C LEU A 213 13.61 17.47 20.27
N LYS A 214 14.09 16.73 21.27
CA LYS A 214 14.08 15.26 21.26
C LYS A 214 12.68 14.69 21.42
N GLU A 215 11.89 15.22 22.35
CA GLU A 215 10.48 14.84 22.47
C GLU A 215 9.72 15.11 21.16
N GLY A 216 9.96 16.25 20.53
CA GLY A 216 9.38 16.59 19.22
C GLY A 216 9.80 15.62 18.11
N ILE A 217 11.06 15.19 18.08
CA ILE A 217 11.55 14.19 17.11
C ILE A 217 10.86 12.84 17.34
N TYR A 218 10.87 12.33 18.58
CA TYR A 218 10.21 11.07 18.91
C TYR A 218 8.72 11.11 18.61
N ARG A 219 8.02 12.17 19.00
CA ARG A 219 6.58 12.32 18.79
C ARG A 219 6.23 12.42 17.30
N ASN A 220 6.87 13.32 16.57
CA ASN A 220 6.47 13.68 15.21
C ASN A 220 7.02 12.71 14.15
N HIS A 221 8.16 12.07 14.40
CA HIS A 221 8.85 11.27 13.39
C HIS A 221 8.92 9.78 13.73
N ILE A 222 8.82 9.39 15.00
CA ILE A 222 8.93 7.98 15.39
C ILE A 222 7.57 7.44 15.80
N PHE A 223 6.97 8.00 16.86
CA PHE A 223 5.70 7.53 17.42
C PHE A 223 4.53 7.77 16.47
N GLN A 224 4.53 8.87 15.71
CA GLN A 224 3.52 9.12 14.69
C GLN A 224 3.57 8.12 13.52
N LEU A 225 4.77 7.67 13.13
CA LEU A 225 4.94 6.78 11.98
C LEU A 225 4.84 5.30 12.35
N HIS A 226 5.37 4.92 13.51
CA HIS A 226 5.56 3.52 13.91
C HIS A 226 4.73 3.12 15.14
N GLY A 227 3.96 4.04 15.72
CA GLY A 227 3.27 3.79 16.98
C GLY A 227 4.23 3.84 18.17
N LEU A 228 3.69 3.63 19.37
CA LEU A 228 4.50 3.70 20.58
C LEU A 228 5.12 2.34 20.88
N PRO A 229 6.46 2.27 20.97
CA PRO A 229 7.13 1.02 21.30
C PRO A 229 6.79 0.62 22.72
N TRP A 230 6.52 -0.67 22.94
CA TRP A 230 6.36 -1.21 24.29
C TRP A 230 7.68 -1.13 25.09
N LYS A 231 8.82 -1.25 24.40
CA LYS A 231 10.15 -1.21 25.00
C LYS A 231 11.12 -0.42 24.13
N ILE A 232 11.89 0.46 24.76
CA ILE A 232 12.99 1.18 24.12
C ILE A 232 14.30 0.71 24.75
N ILE A 233 15.18 0.19 23.89
CA ILE A 233 16.56 -0.07 24.25
C ILE A 233 17.35 1.16 23.85
N HIS A 234 18.04 1.76 24.82
CA HIS A 234 18.87 2.92 24.58
C HIS A 234 20.25 2.70 25.19
N ASP A 235 21.25 3.39 24.65
CA ASP A 235 22.57 3.43 25.24
C ASP A 235 22.54 4.11 26.62
N ARG A 236 23.67 4.07 27.34
CA ARG A 236 23.79 4.74 28.64
C ARG A 236 23.98 6.25 28.53
N GLY A 237 23.80 6.84 27.35
CA GLY A 237 23.97 8.25 27.13
C GLY A 237 23.18 9.09 28.14
N VAL A 238 23.83 10.13 28.66
CA VAL A 238 23.24 11.08 29.63
C VAL A 238 21.90 11.64 29.15
N GLN A 239 21.69 11.71 27.84
CA GLN A 239 20.48 12.23 27.23
C GLN A 239 19.29 11.25 27.31
N PHE A 240 19.53 9.92 27.30
CA PHE A 240 18.48 8.90 27.40
C PHE A 240 18.21 8.44 28.84
N ASN A 241 19.22 8.55 29.73
CA ASN A 241 19.07 8.29 31.16
C ASN A 241 18.57 9.50 31.99
N ALA A 242 18.34 10.64 31.35
CA ALA A 242 17.87 11.85 32.01
C ALA A 242 16.58 11.61 32.81
N LYS A 243 16.40 12.33 33.92
CA LYS A 243 15.19 12.27 34.78
C LYS A 243 13.90 12.48 33.95
N MET A 244 13.98 13.31 32.91
CA MET A 244 12.89 13.56 31.96
C MET A 244 12.50 12.31 31.16
N MET A 245 13.44 11.68 30.46
CA MET A 245 13.17 10.51 29.61
C MET A 245 12.58 9.35 30.41
N ARG A 246 13.08 9.13 31.63
CA ARG A 246 12.51 8.13 32.55
C ARG A 246 11.08 8.44 32.96
N LYS A 247 10.73 9.72 33.17
CA LYS A 247 9.34 10.13 33.46
C LYS A 247 8.44 10.02 32.23
N LEU A 248 8.94 10.37 31.06
CA LEU A 248 8.22 10.24 29.80
C LEU A 248 7.87 8.77 29.52
N TYR A 249 8.85 7.86 29.66
CA TYR A 249 8.61 6.43 29.51
C TYR A 249 7.58 5.90 30.50
N LYS A 250 7.64 6.32 31.78
CA LYS A 250 6.62 5.96 32.77
C LYS A 250 5.21 6.43 32.39
N LEU A 251 5.07 7.65 31.88
CA LEU A 251 3.77 8.22 31.49
C LEU A 251 3.21 7.60 30.20
N LEU A 252 4.08 7.18 29.29
CA LEU A 252 3.70 6.50 28.06
C LEU A 252 3.60 4.98 28.22
N HIS A 253 3.82 4.46 29.43
CA HIS A 253 3.90 3.03 29.73
C HIS A 253 4.87 2.28 28.80
N ILE A 254 6.06 2.84 28.61
CA ILE A 254 7.19 2.28 27.84
C ILE A 254 8.22 1.76 28.83
N GLU A 255 8.73 0.55 28.61
CA GLU A 255 9.90 0.03 29.32
C GLU A 255 11.19 0.63 28.75
N GLY A 256 11.86 1.48 29.54
CA GLY A 256 13.18 2.02 29.19
C GLY A 256 14.29 1.13 29.72
N ASN A 257 14.98 0.41 28.83
CA ASN A 257 16.05 -0.50 29.20
C ASN A 257 17.40 0.06 28.74
N PRO A 258 18.25 0.57 29.66
CA PRO A 258 19.62 0.92 29.31
C PRO A 258 20.40 -0.34 28.94
N SER A 259 21.17 -0.28 27.84
CA SER A 259 22.07 -1.37 27.47
C SER A 259 23.06 -1.68 28.60
N THR A 260 23.35 -2.96 28.81
CA THR A 260 24.35 -3.42 29.77
C THR A 260 25.75 -3.23 29.17
N VAL A 261 26.74 -2.87 29.99
CA VAL A 261 28.13 -2.56 29.57
C VAL A 261 28.80 -3.71 28.78
N TYR A 262 28.22 -4.91 28.81
CA TYR A 262 28.78 -6.12 28.21
C TYR A 262 27.76 -6.85 27.31
N HIS A 263 26.87 -6.15 26.59
CA HIS A 263 26.03 -6.75 25.55
C HIS A 263 26.29 -6.09 24.18
N PRO A 264 27.47 -6.34 23.56
CA PRO A 264 27.84 -5.81 22.25
C PRO A 264 26.89 -6.24 21.12
N GLN A 265 26.07 -7.26 21.34
CA GLN A 265 25.11 -7.73 20.35
C GLN A 265 23.88 -6.81 20.21
N THR A 266 23.50 -6.13 21.30
CA THR A 266 22.34 -5.24 21.33
C THR A 266 22.67 -3.87 20.75
N ASP A 267 23.85 -3.33 21.06
CA ASP A 267 24.33 -2.05 20.54
C ASP A 267 24.99 -2.20 19.16
N GLY A 268 25.65 -3.33 18.91
CA GLY A 268 26.37 -3.60 17.65
C GLY A 268 25.47 -3.75 16.42
N GLN A 269 24.16 -3.92 16.57
CA GLN A 269 23.20 -3.78 15.46
C GLN A 269 23.09 -2.30 15.04
N THR A 270 22.90 -1.41 16.00
CA THR A 270 22.78 0.03 15.77
C THR A 270 24.11 0.63 15.31
N GLU A 271 25.24 0.21 15.87
CA GLU A 271 26.58 0.63 15.43
C GLU A 271 26.86 0.21 13.97
N ARG A 272 26.50 -1.02 13.57
CA ARG A 272 26.66 -1.46 12.18
C ARG A 272 25.82 -0.65 11.21
N VAL A 273 24.55 -0.41 11.53
CA VAL A 273 23.67 0.42 10.70
C VAL A 273 24.20 1.86 10.61
N ASN A 274 24.71 2.41 11.71
CA ASN A 274 25.32 3.74 11.71
C ASN A 274 26.60 3.80 10.85
N GLN A 275 27.45 2.77 10.90
CA GLN A 275 28.63 2.65 10.05
C GLN A 275 28.25 2.53 8.56
N GLU A 276 27.24 1.73 8.22
CA GLU A 276 26.74 1.62 6.85
C GLU A 276 26.16 2.96 6.35
N LEU A 277 25.38 3.66 7.18
CA LEU A 277 24.88 4.99 6.87
C LEU A 277 26.01 6.00 6.67
N GLU A 278 27.03 5.97 7.51
CA GLU A 278 28.20 6.84 7.37
C GLU A 278 28.95 6.56 6.06
N GLN A 279 29.17 5.28 5.74
CA GLN A 279 29.78 4.87 4.47
C GLN A 279 28.96 5.34 3.27
N TYR A 280 27.63 5.17 3.33
CA TYR A 280 26.73 5.64 2.29
C TYR A 280 26.79 7.16 2.13
N LEU A 281 26.71 7.93 3.22
CA LEU A 281 26.77 9.40 3.19
C LEU A 281 28.14 9.91 2.70
N ARG A 282 29.24 9.21 3.01
CA ARG A 282 30.58 9.55 2.51
C ARG A 282 30.67 9.51 0.98
N LEU A 283 29.90 8.65 0.31
CA LEU A 283 29.83 8.62 -1.17
C LEU A 283 29.26 9.93 -1.74
N TYR A 284 28.33 10.57 -1.03
CA TYR A 284 27.68 11.80 -1.50
C TYR A 284 28.44 13.07 -1.10
N ILE A 285 29.23 13.02 -0.03
CA ILE A 285 29.96 14.19 0.49
C ILE A 285 31.35 14.34 -0.17
N ASN A 286 31.93 13.26 -0.69
CA ASN A 286 33.25 13.29 -1.36
C ASN A 286 33.21 13.56 -2.88
N HIS A 287 32.05 13.90 -3.45
CA HIS A 287 32.00 14.46 -4.80
C HIS A 287 32.26 15.97 -4.74
N ARG A 288 33.55 16.34 -4.74
CA ARG A 288 34.01 17.71 -4.98
C ARG A 288 35.14 17.72 -5.99
#